data_AF-A0A8J4SMH9-F1
#
_entry.id   AF-A0A8J4SMH9-F1
#
_cell.length_a   1.000
_cell.length_b   1.000
_cell.length_c   1.000
_cell.angle_alpha   90.00
_cell.angle_beta   90.00
_cell.angle_gamma   90.00
#
_symmetry.space_group_name_H-M   'P 1'
#
loop_
_entity.id
_entity.type
_entity.pdbx_description
1 polymer ?
#
loop_
_entity_poly.entity_id
_entity_poly.type
_entity_poly.pdbx_seq_one_letter_code
_entity_poly.pdbx_strand_id
1 'polypeptide(L)'
;MHPHLNFDLLGAQIEAAHEIGVKTPVYLSAGLDERLARKHPQWLIRNQQEQISWTADFMMPGYHQFCMNTPYLDILAQQVEEVVKHYDVDGIFLDIVGVRECYCQYCVAEIRTQGSDPRNIQDMRTLWEQTYARYTHRMNETVHTLKPGLPVFHNSSHVDRGRRDLAHVNTHLELESLPTGGWGYDHFPLSARYAQTLGVDFLGMTGKFHTSWGEFGGYKHPNALRYETALSLANGARCSIGDQLHPAGQMDLATYSLIGEAYREVEAKEEWCRDTTAIADIALLSVEATRWEAGGNPHDQHNHYDTGAVRVLLEGHYLFDVVDLQADLSKYKVVILPDDILITESIKTKLKGFLAEGGKILATGRSGLSLDGTGFEFDLGVEFQEALGNTTNQ
;
A
#
# COMPACT_ATOMS: atom_id res chain seq x y z
N MET A 1 15.42 27.54 1.78
CA MET A 1 14.87 28.12 3.03
C MET A 1 13.65 28.96 2.69
N HIS A 2 12.54 28.81 3.42
CA HIS A 2 11.34 29.64 3.25
C HIS A 2 11.71 31.12 3.46
N PRO A 3 11.19 32.09 2.68
CA PRO A 3 11.63 33.50 2.74
C PRO A 3 11.49 34.17 4.12
N HIS A 4 10.62 33.62 4.96
CA HIS A 4 10.37 34.11 6.32
C HIS A 4 11.10 33.32 7.42
N LEU A 5 11.86 32.29 7.07
CA LEU A 5 12.71 31.57 8.01
C LEU A 5 14.14 32.12 7.92
N ASN A 6 14.76 32.36 9.06
CA ASN A 6 16.14 32.82 9.20
C ASN A 6 17.07 31.73 9.76
N PHE A 7 16.57 30.50 9.92
CA PHE A 7 17.31 29.35 10.41
C PHE A 7 16.88 28.08 9.66
N ASP A 8 17.69 27.03 9.81
CA ASP A 8 17.38 25.70 9.30
C ASP A 8 16.35 25.00 10.22
N LEU A 9 15.09 25.02 9.80
CA LEU A 9 13.99 24.45 10.56
C LEU A 9 14.09 22.92 10.67
N LEU A 10 14.48 22.24 9.60
CA LEU A 10 14.55 20.77 9.60
C LEU A 10 15.65 20.29 10.53
N GLY A 11 16.84 20.89 10.45
CA GLY A 11 17.96 20.59 11.34
C GLY A 11 17.58 20.80 12.81
N ALA A 12 16.98 21.95 13.14
CA ALA A 12 16.54 22.24 14.50
C ALA A 12 15.43 21.28 15.00
N GLN A 13 14.53 20.82 14.13
CA GLN A 13 13.50 19.83 14.49
C GLN A 13 14.11 18.46 14.81
N ILE A 14 15.10 18.04 14.02
CA ILE A 14 15.82 16.77 14.23
C ILE A 14 16.61 16.85 15.55
N GLU A 15 17.39 17.91 15.76
CA GLU A 15 18.14 18.13 16.99
C GLU A 15 17.22 18.09 18.23
N ALA A 16 16.11 18.83 18.20
CA ALA A 16 15.16 18.87 19.31
C ALA A 16 14.48 17.52 19.61
N ALA A 17 14.20 16.72 18.57
CA ALA A 17 13.64 15.37 18.76
C ALA A 17 14.69 14.40 19.32
N HIS A 18 15.92 14.47 18.80
CA HIS A 18 17.04 13.65 19.26
C HIS A 18 17.43 13.94 20.70
N GLU A 19 17.33 15.19 21.17
CA GLU A 19 17.56 15.58 22.57
C GLU A 19 16.70 14.78 23.57
N ILE A 20 15.52 14.33 23.14
CA ILE A 20 14.60 13.51 23.95
C ILE A 20 14.53 12.04 23.49
N GLY A 21 15.45 11.60 22.63
CA GLY A 21 15.55 10.22 22.16
C GLY A 21 14.45 9.80 21.17
N VAL A 22 13.78 10.75 20.52
CA VAL A 22 12.76 10.49 19.50
C VAL A 22 13.41 10.47 18.12
N LYS A 23 13.17 9.40 17.36
CA LYS A 23 13.63 9.26 15.97
C LYS A 23 12.83 10.15 15.02
N THR A 24 13.49 10.66 13.99
CA THR A 24 12.92 11.55 12.97
C THR A 24 13.16 11.04 11.54
N PRO A 25 12.33 10.10 11.06
CA PRO A 25 12.21 9.85 9.62
C PRO A 25 11.73 11.11 8.90
N VAL A 26 12.35 11.45 7.78
CA VAL A 26 12.02 12.66 7.01
C VAL A 26 11.13 12.33 5.83
N TYR A 27 10.00 13.04 5.76
CA TYR A 27 9.06 13.02 4.65
C TYR A 27 9.55 13.89 3.49
N LEU A 28 9.52 13.35 2.28
CA LEU A 28 9.60 14.13 1.05
C LEU A 28 8.39 13.83 0.16
N SER A 29 7.76 14.88 -0.37
CA SER A 29 6.75 14.76 -1.42
C SER A 29 7.42 14.32 -2.71
N ALA A 30 7.39 13.03 -3.01
CA ALA A 30 8.02 12.50 -4.20
C ALA A 30 7.15 12.76 -5.43
N GLY A 31 5.82 12.62 -5.35
CA GLY A 31 4.95 12.78 -6.52
C GLY A 31 4.55 14.22 -6.88
N LEU A 32 4.72 15.19 -5.99
CA LEU A 32 4.17 16.56 -6.14
C LEU A 32 5.21 17.65 -5.85
N ASP A 33 5.31 18.64 -6.74
CA ASP A 33 6.03 19.91 -6.52
C ASP A 33 5.38 21.02 -7.37
N GLU A 34 4.54 21.85 -6.76
CA GLU A 34 3.77 22.87 -7.49
C GLU A 34 4.65 23.97 -8.09
N ARG A 35 5.84 24.22 -7.53
CA ARG A 35 6.78 25.18 -8.10
C ARG A 35 7.37 24.63 -9.39
N LEU A 36 7.76 23.36 -9.40
CA LEU A 36 8.25 22.69 -10.61
C LEU A 36 7.11 22.43 -11.59
N ALA A 37 5.88 22.18 -11.13
CA ALA A 37 4.74 21.92 -12.01
C ALA A 37 4.50 23.12 -12.94
N ARG A 38 4.62 24.33 -12.40
CA ARG A 38 4.52 25.58 -13.19
C ARG A 38 5.72 25.82 -14.10
N LYS A 39 6.93 25.48 -13.66
CA LYS A 39 8.18 25.71 -14.43
C LYS A 39 8.39 24.67 -15.53
N HIS A 40 7.96 23.45 -15.28
CA HIS A 40 8.17 22.28 -16.11
C HIS A 40 6.86 21.48 -16.28
N PRO A 41 5.78 22.10 -16.82
CA PRO A 41 4.49 21.41 -16.97
C PRO A 41 4.58 20.17 -17.86
N GLN A 42 5.62 20.06 -18.69
CA GLN A 42 5.91 18.89 -19.52
C GLN A 42 6.39 17.67 -18.71
N TRP A 43 6.72 17.80 -17.43
CA TRP A 43 7.12 16.67 -16.57
C TRP A 43 5.94 16.00 -15.86
N LEU A 44 4.77 16.60 -15.95
CA LEU A 44 3.57 16.11 -15.31
C LEU A 44 2.99 14.90 -16.03
N ILE A 45 2.28 14.05 -15.28
CA ILE A 45 1.53 12.92 -15.82
C ILE A 45 0.48 13.42 -16.82
N ARG A 46 0.27 12.63 -17.88
CA ARG A 46 -0.76 12.86 -18.90
C ARG A 46 -1.56 11.59 -19.13
N ASN A 47 -2.88 11.70 -19.20
CA ASN A 47 -3.72 10.62 -19.71
C ASN A 47 -3.66 10.56 -21.25
N GLN A 48 -4.36 9.61 -21.87
CA GLN A 48 -4.42 9.46 -23.33
C GLN A 48 -4.97 10.68 -24.07
N GLN A 49 -5.73 11.55 -23.39
CA GLN A 49 -6.30 12.79 -23.93
C GLN A 49 -5.40 14.01 -23.67
N GLU A 50 -4.15 13.79 -23.25
CA GLU A 50 -3.18 14.83 -22.90
C GLU A 50 -3.61 15.73 -21.73
N GLN A 51 -4.54 15.26 -20.89
CA GLN A 51 -4.98 15.98 -19.69
C GLN A 51 -4.12 15.61 -18.50
N ILE A 52 -4.02 16.55 -17.55
CA ILE A 52 -3.24 16.40 -16.33
C ILE A 52 -4.09 15.68 -15.26
N SER A 53 -3.42 15.05 -14.29
CA SER A 53 -4.09 14.28 -13.21
C SER A 53 -4.52 15.18 -12.05
N TRP A 54 -5.52 14.71 -11.28
CA TRP A 54 -6.09 15.26 -10.02
C TRP A 54 -6.73 16.65 -10.09
N THR A 55 -6.14 17.56 -10.84
CA THR A 55 -6.64 18.92 -11.07
C THR A 55 -6.81 19.13 -12.58
N ALA A 56 -7.83 19.87 -13.01
CA ALA A 56 -8.10 20.04 -14.43
C ALA A 56 -7.03 20.90 -15.15
N ASP A 57 -6.57 21.96 -14.48
CA ASP A 57 -5.61 22.92 -14.99
C ASP A 57 -4.99 23.74 -13.84
N PHE A 58 -4.05 24.63 -14.19
CA PHE A 58 -3.39 25.54 -13.24
C PHE A 58 -4.26 26.72 -12.77
N MET A 59 -5.47 26.88 -13.31
CA MET A 59 -6.44 27.90 -12.89
C MET A 59 -7.30 27.42 -11.72
N MET A 60 -7.36 26.11 -11.50
CA MET A 60 -8.00 25.51 -10.34
C MET A 60 -6.98 25.24 -9.22
N PRO A 61 -7.33 25.50 -7.94
CA PRO A 61 -6.52 25.05 -6.82
C PRO A 61 -6.44 23.52 -6.80
N GLY A 62 -5.23 22.99 -6.71
CA GLY A 62 -5.01 21.56 -6.61
C GLY A 62 -3.54 21.18 -6.80
N TYR A 63 -3.28 19.88 -6.80
CA TYR A 63 -1.94 19.32 -6.93
C TYR A 63 -1.76 18.64 -8.28
N HIS A 64 -0.52 18.62 -8.77
CA HIS A 64 -0.14 18.10 -10.08
C HIS A 64 0.91 17.00 -9.94
N GLN A 65 0.55 15.78 -10.38
CA GLN A 65 1.42 14.62 -10.26
C GLN A 65 2.53 14.61 -11.32
N PHE A 66 3.75 14.32 -10.89
CA PHE A 66 4.91 14.18 -11.75
C PHE A 66 5.08 12.77 -12.31
N CYS A 67 5.54 12.70 -13.55
CA CYS A 67 5.96 11.46 -14.17
C CYS A 67 7.42 11.17 -13.82
N MET A 68 7.68 10.03 -13.19
CA MET A 68 9.03 9.59 -12.81
C MET A 68 9.90 9.18 -14.02
N ASN A 69 9.33 9.20 -15.23
CA ASN A 69 10.08 8.97 -16.46
C ASN A 69 10.67 10.25 -17.08
N THR A 70 10.70 11.33 -16.31
CA THR A 70 11.13 12.65 -16.77
C THR A 70 12.35 13.09 -15.96
N PRO A 71 13.05 14.16 -16.37
CA PRO A 71 14.17 14.71 -15.59
C PRO A 71 13.82 15.07 -14.15
N TYR A 72 12.54 15.10 -13.78
CA TYR A 72 12.09 15.25 -12.40
C TYR A 72 12.69 14.18 -11.46
N LEU A 73 12.90 12.94 -11.92
CA LEU A 73 13.49 11.88 -11.10
C LEU A 73 14.89 12.26 -10.59
N ASP A 74 15.68 12.95 -11.41
CA ASP A 74 17.01 13.43 -11.02
C ASP A 74 16.94 14.55 -9.97
N ILE A 75 15.93 15.43 -10.09
CA ILE A 75 15.70 16.49 -9.10
C ILE A 75 15.30 15.88 -7.75
N LEU A 76 14.40 14.90 -7.77
CA LEU A 76 14.00 14.20 -6.54
C LEU A 76 15.18 13.45 -5.92
N ALA A 77 16.01 12.77 -6.73
CA ALA A 77 17.23 12.12 -6.24
C ALA A 77 18.18 13.13 -5.57
N GLN A 78 18.37 14.31 -6.16
CA GLN A 78 19.18 15.38 -5.58
C GLN A 78 18.60 15.89 -4.25
N GLN A 79 17.27 16.01 -4.14
CA GLN A 79 16.61 16.40 -2.89
C GLN A 79 16.81 15.34 -1.79
N VAL A 80 16.67 14.06 -2.12
CA VAL A 80 16.92 12.95 -1.18
C VAL A 80 18.40 12.93 -0.77
N GLU A 81 19.32 13.10 -1.72
CA GLU A 81 20.75 13.20 -1.47
C GLU A 81 21.08 14.38 -0.54
N GLU A 82 20.49 15.55 -0.76
CA GLU A 82 20.65 16.73 0.11
C GLU A 82 20.22 16.40 1.55
N VAL A 83 19.04 15.80 1.72
CA VAL A 83 18.52 15.42 3.05
C VAL A 83 19.43 14.41 3.74
N VAL A 84 19.83 13.33 3.06
CA VAL A 84 20.66 12.29 3.67
C VAL A 84 22.08 12.76 3.97
N LYS A 85 22.64 13.69 3.18
CA LYS A 85 24.00 14.22 3.41
C LYS A 85 24.07 15.26 4.52
N HIS A 86 23.06 16.10 4.63
CA HIS A 86 23.14 17.29 5.48
C HIS A 86 22.48 17.13 6.85
N TYR A 87 21.66 16.09 7.03
CA TYR A 87 20.89 15.90 8.25
C TYR A 87 21.10 14.48 8.81
N ASP A 88 21.13 14.35 10.14
CA ASP A 88 21.16 13.04 10.79
C ASP A 88 19.76 12.43 10.87
N VAL A 89 19.21 12.06 9.71
CA VAL A 89 17.86 11.49 9.61
C VAL A 89 17.82 10.03 10.06
N ASP A 90 16.67 9.61 10.61
CA ASP A 90 16.43 8.21 11.06
C ASP A 90 15.71 7.35 10.01
N GLY A 91 15.31 7.95 8.89
CA GLY A 91 14.62 7.29 7.80
C GLY A 91 14.19 8.27 6.72
N ILE A 92 13.77 7.75 5.57
CA ILE A 92 13.23 8.52 4.45
C ILE A 92 11.86 7.97 4.09
N PHE A 93 10.84 8.82 4.12
CA PHE A 93 9.48 8.53 3.70
C PHE A 93 9.20 9.28 2.40
N LEU A 94 8.90 8.55 1.33
CA LEU A 94 8.65 9.10 -0.01
C LEU A 94 7.20 8.90 -0.39
N ASP A 95 6.48 10.00 -0.60
CA ASP A 95 5.03 9.95 -0.73
C ASP A 95 4.52 10.27 -2.14
N ILE A 96 3.28 9.82 -2.41
CA ILE A 96 2.57 10.03 -3.68
C ILE A 96 3.25 9.30 -4.84
N VAL A 97 3.59 8.03 -4.60
CA VAL A 97 4.32 7.19 -5.56
C VAL A 97 3.47 5.99 -5.99
N GLY A 98 4.02 5.13 -6.84
CA GLY A 98 3.33 3.95 -7.40
C GLY A 98 3.44 3.87 -8.92
N VAL A 99 2.97 2.75 -9.48
CA VAL A 99 2.80 2.59 -10.93
C VAL A 99 1.70 3.54 -11.39
N ARG A 100 2.01 4.42 -12.35
CA ARG A 100 1.07 5.42 -12.86
C ARG A 100 0.92 5.32 -14.37
N GLU A 101 -0.32 5.34 -14.83
CA GLU A 101 -0.64 5.60 -16.23
C GLU A 101 -0.07 6.95 -16.65
N CYS A 102 0.70 6.98 -17.74
CA CYS A 102 1.23 8.21 -18.30
C CYS A 102 1.51 8.09 -19.80
N TYR A 103 1.05 9.11 -20.54
CA TYR A 103 1.24 9.31 -21.98
C TYR A 103 1.98 10.61 -22.29
N CYS A 104 2.73 11.16 -21.33
CA CYS A 104 3.55 12.34 -21.58
C CYS A 104 4.58 12.06 -22.69
N GLN A 105 5.13 13.12 -23.29
CA GLN A 105 6.05 13.00 -24.41
C GLN A 105 7.30 12.15 -24.10
N TYR A 106 7.75 12.08 -22.84
CA TYR A 106 8.87 11.21 -22.45
C TYR A 106 8.47 9.73 -22.51
N CYS A 107 7.31 9.36 -21.95
CA CYS A 107 6.81 7.98 -22.02
C CYS A 107 6.53 7.55 -23.47
N VAL A 108 5.90 8.41 -24.27
CA VAL A 108 5.64 8.12 -25.69
C VAL A 108 6.93 8.00 -26.51
N ALA A 109 7.94 8.83 -26.22
CA ALA A 109 9.23 8.73 -26.89
C ALA A 109 9.99 7.44 -26.50
N GLU A 110 9.97 7.09 -25.20
CA GLU A 110 10.66 5.89 -24.72
C GLU A 110 10.03 4.63 -25.29
N ILE A 111 8.70 4.47 -25.21
CA ILE A 111 8.04 3.24 -25.70
C ILE A 111 8.27 3.02 -27.19
N ARG A 112 8.29 4.11 -27.98
CA ARG A 112 8.62 4.05 -29.41
C ARG A 112 10.08 3.67 -29.65
N THR A 113 10.99 4.16 -28.81
CA THR A 113 12.42 3.80 -28.88
C THR A 113 12.64 2.32 -28.56
N GLN A 114 11.82 1.75 -27.67
CA GLN A 114 11.79 0.31 -27.39
C GLN A 114 11.18 -0.53 -28.54
N GLY A 115 10.65 0.11 -29.60
CA GLY A 115 10.00 -0.57 -30.73
C GLY A 115 8.53 -0.95 -30.50
N SER A 116 7.92 -0.45 -29.43
CA SER A 116 6.54 -0.72 -29.02
C SER A 116 5.58 0.41 -29.42
N ASP A 117 4.27 0.13 -29.40
CA ASP A 117 3.24 1.08 -29.82
C ASP A 117 2.57 1.75 -28.60
N PRO A 118 2.64 3.08 -28.44
CA PRO A 118 1.94 3.77 -27.35
C PRO A 118 0.41 3.59 -27.38
N ARG A 119 -0.19 3.13 -28.50
CA ARG A 119 -1.61 2.79 -28.58
C ARG A 119 -1.94 1.43 -27.97
N ASN A 120 -0.94 0.59 -27.74
CA ASN A 120 -1.09 -0.69 -27.07
C ASN A 120 -0.98 -0.49 -25.55
N ILE A 121 -2.07 -0.74 -24.83
CA ILE A 121 -2.12 -0.58 -23.38
C ILE A 121 -1.14 -1.52 -22.65
N GLN A 122 -0.88 -2.70 -23.18
CA GLN A 122 0.01 -3.66 -22.53
C GLN A 122 1.48 -3.25 -22.65
N ASP A 123 1.84 -2.66 -23.79
CA ASP A 123 3.16 -2.05 -24.00
C ASP A 123 3.37 -0.89 -23.01
N MET A 124 2.37 -0.02 -22.88
CA MET A 124 2.42 1.11 -21.94
C MET A 124 2.46 0.67 -20.47
N ARG A 125 1.67 -0.34 -20.07
CA ARG A 125 1.74 -0.94 -18.73
C ARG A 125 3.14 -1.44 -18.41
N THR A 126 3.79 -2.11 -19.36
CA THR A 126 5.17 -2.58 -19.21
C THR A 126 6.13 -1.41 -18.94
N LEU A 127 5.99 -0.31 -19.68
CA LEU A 127 6.79 0.90 -19.44
C LEU A 127 6.49 1.54 -18.08
N TRP A 128 5.22 1.58 -17.63
CA TRP A 128 4.87 2.17 -16.34
C TRP A 128 5.46 1.38 -15.17
N GLU A 129 5.42 0.05 -15.23
CA GLU A 129 6.09 -0.84 -14.28
C GLU A 129 7.61 -0.60 -14.26
N GLN A 130 8.24 -0.55 -15.44
CA GLN A 130 9.67 -0.23 -15.55
C GLN A 130 10.00 1.15 -14.99
N THR A 131 9.15 2.15 -15.24
CA THR A 131 9.32 3.51 -14.72
C THR A 131 9.31 3.50 -13.19
N TYR A 132 8.37 2.79 -12.57
CA TYR A 132 8.30 2.72 -11.11
C TYR A 132 9.47 1.92 -10.52
N ALA A 133 9.87 0.81 -11.15
CA ALA A 133 11.05 0.04 -10.73
C ALA A 133 12.35 0.87 -10.82
N ARG A 134 12.51 1.70 -11.86
CA ARG A 134 13.63 2.64 -11.97
C ARG A 134 13.61 3.67 -10.84
N TYR A 135 12.43 4.20 -10.54
CA TYR A 135 12.25 5.14 -9.44
C TYR A 135 12.68 4.53 -8.10
N THR A 136 12.13 3.37 -7.71
CA THR A 136 12.42 2.74 -6.42
C THR A 136 13.89 2.37 -6.30
N HIS A 137 14.48 1.82 -7.37
CA HIS A 137 15.91 1.51 -7.42
C HIS A 137 16.75 2.78 -7.24
N ARG A 138 16.45 3.85 -7.99
CA ARG A 138 17.21 5.10 -7.95
C ARG A 138 17.17 5.76 -6.57
N MET A 139 16.00 5.78 -5.94
CA MET A 139 15.84 6.35 -4.60
C MET A 139 16.58 5.52 -3.54
N ASN A 140 16.42 4.19 -3.55
CA ASN A 140 17.12 3.32 -2.62
C ASN A 140 18.64 3.39 -2.80
N GLU A 141 19.13 3.38 -4.05
CA GLU A 141 20.55 3.56 -4.36
C GLU A 141 21.08 4.89 -3.80
N THR A 142 20.34 5.98 -4.03
CA THR A 142 20.72 7.32 -3.55
C THR A 142 20.86 7.33 -2.02
N VAL A 143 19.89 6.77 -1.30
CA VAL A 143 19.91 6.70 0.16
C VAL A 143 21.03 5.78 0.66
N HIS A 144 21.08 4.54 0.18
CA HIS A 144 21.94 3.51 0.76
C HIS A 144 23.41 3.63 0.35
N THR A 145 23.71 4.34 -0.75
CA THR A 145 25.11 4.72 -1.08
C THR A 145 25.68 5.69 -0.04
N LEU A 146 24.83 6.55 0.55
CA LEU A 146 25.24 7.57 1.52
C LEU A 146 25.13 7.06 2.96
N LYS A 147 24.03 6.39 3.30
CA LYS A 147 23.74 5.85 4.63
C LYS A 147 23.18 4.43 4.50
N PRO A 148 24.05 3.40 4.40
CA PRO A 148 23.63 2.01 4.29
C PRO A 148 22.71 1.59 5.45
N GLY A 149 21.61 0.90 5.14
CA GLY A 149 20.66 0.41 6.14
C GLY A 149 19.71 1.47 6.70
N LEU A 150 19.75 2.72 6.23
CA LEU A 150 18.75 3.72 6.59
C LEU A 150 17.35 3.25 6.15
N PRO A 151 16.34 3.29 7.03
CA PRO A 151 14.96 2.97 6.65
C PRO A 151 14.47 3.84 5.50
N VAL A 152 13.87 3.20 4.50
CA VAL A 152 13.18 3.83 3.38
C VAL A 152 11.80 3.20 3.22
N PHE A 153 10.78 4.03 3.02
CA PHE A 153 9.43 3.63 2.65
C PHE A 153 8.91 4.46 1.47
N HIS A 154 8.31 3.78 0.50
CA HIS A 154 7.71 4.33 -0.72
C HIS A 154 6.20 4.24 -0.58
N ASN A 155 5.55 5.30 -0.09
CA ASN A 155 4.12 5.31 0.18
C ASN A 155 3.29 5.38 -1.11
N SER A 156 2.76 4.22 -1.49
CA SER A 156 1.83 4.03 -2.60
C SER A 156 0.37 3.86 -2.16
N SER A 157 0.06 4.18 -0.90
CA SER A 157 -1.24 3.99 -0.22
C SER A 157 -1.60 2.51 0.04
N HIS A 158 -1.66 1.70 -1.01
CA HIS A 158 -1.98 0.27 -0.91
C HIS A 158 -0.73 -0.60 -0.99
N VAL A 159 -0.68 -1.65 -0.18
CA VAL A 159 0.33 -2.72 -0.29
C VAL A 159 -0.26 -3.81 -1.17
N ASP A 160 0.14 -3.79 -2.44
CA ASP A 160 -0.41 -4.66 -3.48
C ASP A 160 -0.19 -6.14 -3.16
N ARG A 161 -1.28 -6.86 -2.97
CA ARG A 161 -1.24 -8.29 -2.65
C ARG A 161 -0.80 -9.07 -3.88
N GLY A 162 0.27 -9.85 -3.75
CA GLY A 162 0.89 -10.57 -4.86
C GLY A 162 2.09 -9.84 -5.50
N ARG A 163 2.34 -8.58 -5.13
CA ARG A 163 3.49 -7.79 -5.60
C ARG A 163 4.58 -7.72 -4.54
N ARG A 164 5.13 -8.88 -4.15
CA ARG A 164 6.27 -8.95 -3.23
C ARG A 164 7.48 -8.16 -3.72
N ASP A 165 7.64 -8.06 -5.05
CA ASP A 165 8.66 -7.24 -5.69
C ASP A 165 8.54 -5.76 -5.28
N LEU A 166 7.31 -5.23 -5.15
CA LEU A 166 7.06 -3.87 -4.68
C LEU A 166 7.14 -3.76 -3.15
N ALA A 167 6.65 -4.76 -2.41
CA ALA A 167 6.76 -4.74 -0.95
C ALA A 167 8.23 -4.69 -0.49
N HIS A 168 9.11 -5.47 -1.13
CA HIS A 168 10.52 -5.60 -0.75
C HIS A 168 11.45 -4.52 -1.30
N VAL A 169 10.95 -3.52 -2.03
CA VAL A 169 11.72 -2.27 -2.22
C VAL A 169 11.72 -1.41 -0.96
N ASN A 170 10.83 -1.70 0.00
CA ASN A 170 10.75 -0.99 1.26
C ASN A 170 11.54 -1.73 2.35
N THR A 171 12.06 -0.95 3.30
CA THR A 171 12.72 -1.50 4.50
C THR A 171 11.73 -1.94 5.57
N HIS A 172 10.53 -1.36 5.55
CA HIS A 172 9.37 -1.65 6.39
C HIS A 172 8.11 -1.20 5.64
N LEU A 173 6.92 -1.59 6.08
CA LEU A 173 5.66 -1.19 5.47
C LEU A 173 4.86 -0.26 6.38
N GLU A 174 4.31 0.81 5.84
CA GLU A 174 3.29 1.59 6.54
C GLU A 174 1.93 1.34 5.89
N LEU A 175 1.04 0.68 6.62
CA LEU A 175 -0.29 0.35 6.13
C LEU A 175 -1.18 1.57 6.32
N GLU A 176 -1.31 2.38 5.27
CA GLU A 176 -2.20 3.53 5.25
C GLU A 176 -3.65 3.06 5.35
N SER A 177 -4.25 3.28 6.52
CA SER A 177 -5.63 2.87 6.77
C SER A 177 -6.29 3.87 7.70
N LEU A 178 -6.89 4.91 7.11
CA LEU A 178 -7.69 5.89 7.82
C LEU A 178 -9.17 5.53 7.71
N PRO A 179 -9.81 4.91 8.74
CA PRO A 179 -11.18 4.40 8.59
C PRO A 179 -12.19 5.49 8.24
N THR A 180 -12.00 6.70 8.76
CA THR A 180 -12.85 7.87 8.50
C THR A 180 -12.68 8.44 7.08
N GLY A 181 -11.53 8.18 6.44
CA GLY A 181 -11.16 8.74 5.13
C GLY A 181 -11.73 7.96 3.94
N GLY A 182 -12.61 6.97 4.20
CA GLY A 182 -13.21 6.12 3.17
C GLY A 182 -12.71 4.68 3.15
N TRP A 183 -11.63 4.36 3.88
CA TRP A 183 -11.10 2.99 3.97
C TRP A 183 -12.01 2.05 4.77
N GLY A 184 -12.67 2.57 5.81
CA GLY A 184 -13.45 1.76 6.75
C GLY A 184 -12.56 0.91 7.70
N TYR A 185 -13.21 0.23 8.65
CA TYR A 185 -12.52 -0.56 9.67
C TYR A 185 -12.10 -1.96 9.20
N ASP A 186 -12.62 -2.43 8.07
CA ASP A 186 -12.27 -3.74 7.51
C ASP A 186 -10.94 -3.71 6.74
N HIS A 187 -10.45 -2.51 6.35
CA HIS A 187 -9.26 -2.35 5.53
C HIS A 187 -7.96 -2.74 6.26
N PHE A 188 -7.75 -2.23 7.49
CA PHE A 188 -6.49 -2.48 8.21
C PHE A 188 -6.28 -3.97 8.53
N PRO A 189 -7.26 -4.72 9.10
CA PRO A 189 -7.08 -6.14 9.37
C PRO A 189 -6.70 -6.93 8.12
N LEU A 190 -7.36 -6.65 6.99
CA LEU A 190 -7.07 -7.31 5.72
C LEU A 190 -5.62 -7.07 5.28
N SER A 191 -5.17 -5.82 5.32
CA SER A 191 -3.81 -5.42 4.93
C SER A 191 -2.75 -6.00 5.88
N ALA A 192 -3.00 -5.94 7.20
CA ALA A 192 -2.10 -6.45 8.22
C ALA A 192 -1.92 -7.98 8.11
N ARG A 193 -3.01 -8.71 7.84
CA ARG A 193 -2.99 -10.17 7.65
C ARG A 193 -2.20 -10.61 6.42
N TYR A 194 -2.02 -9.74 5.44
CA TYR A 194 -1.09 -9.97 4.34
C TYR A 194 0.34 -9.59 4.71
N ALA A 195 0.54 -8.38 5.24
CA ALA A 195 1.86 -7.85 5.60
C ALA A 195 2.63 -8.75 6.57
N GLN A 196 1.95 -9.39 7.53
CA GLN A 196 2.56 -10.32 8.49
C GLN A 196 3.25 -11.53 7.81
N THR A 197 2.90 -11.85 6.56
CA THR A 197 3.48 -12.97 5.79
C THR A 197 4.74 -12.61 5.01
N LEU A 198 5.08 -11.32 4.93
CA LEU A 198 6.15 -10.81 4.08
C LEU A 198 7.51 -10.78 4.78
N GLY A 199 7.55 -10.94 6.11
CA GLY A 199 8.83 -10.94 6.85
C GLY A 199 9.53 -9.58 6.89
N VAL A 200 8.75 -8.50 6.77
CA VAL A 200 9.21 -7.12 6.96
C VAL A 200 8.40 -6.49 8.09
N ASP A 201 9.04 -5.61 8.86
CA ASP A 201 8.34 -4.82 9.88
C ASP A 201 7.23 -3.99 9.23
N PHE A 202 6.14 -3.79 9.96
CA PHE A 202 5.06 -2.94 9.50
C PHE A 202 4.36 -2.18 10.62
N LEU A 203 3.67 -1.12 10.24
CA LEU A 203 2.89 -0.29 11.15
C LEU A 203 1.51 0.03 10.58
N GLY A 204 0.55 0.29 11.47
CA GLY A 204 -0.75 0.85 11.10
C GLY A 204 -0.70 2.37 11.12
N MET A 205 -0.86 2.98 9.95
CA MET A 205 -0.95 4.43 9.81
C MET A 205 -2.40 4.87 9.76
N THR A 206 -2.80 5.60 10.79
CA THR A 206 -4.06 6.33 10.85
C THR A 206 -3.78 7.82 11.07
N GLY A 207 -4.82 8.63 11.25
CA GLY A 207 -4.70 10.06 11.52
C GLY A 207 -5.68 10.56 12.57
N LYS A 208 -5.40 11.75 13.10
CA LYS A 208 -6.24 12.47 14.07
C LYS A 208 -7.56 13.01 13.49
N PHE A 209 -7.73 12.93 12.18
CA PHE A 209 -8.80 13.58 11.42
C PHE A 209 -10.18 12.94 11.66
N HIS A 210 -11.23 13.76 11.66
CA HIS A 210 -12.61 13.28 11.78
C HIS A 210 -13.12 12.71 10.45
N THR A 211 -12.68 13.30 9.34
CA THR A 211 -13.04 12.93 7.97
C THR A 211 -11.84 12.31 7.27
N SER A 212 -11.00 13.10 6.61
CA SER A 212 -9.85 12.61 5.83
C SER A 212 -8.57 13.38 6.14
N TRP A 213 -7.47 12.96 5.54
CA TRP A 213 -6.17 13.62 5.62
C TRP A 213 -6.28 15.12 5.29
N GLY A 214 -5.61 15.95 6.09
CA GLY A 214 -5.52 17.38 5.84
C GLY A 214 -6.69 18.22 6.39
N GLU A 215 -7.58 17.64 7.18
CA GLU A 215 -8.67 18.38 7.83
C GLU A 215 -8.16 19.25 8.99
N PHE A 216 -8.50 20.54 8.97
CA PHE A 216 -8.31 21.45 10.09
C PHE A 216 -9.56 21.50 10.98
N GLY A 217 -9.36 21.36 12.30
CA GLY A 217 -10.40 21.55 13.31
C GLY A 217 -11.30 20.34 13.59
N GLY A 218 -11.16 19.26 12.82
CA GLY A 218 -11.81 17.97 13.08
C GLY A 218 -10.97 17.10 14.01
N TYR A 219 -11.62 16.50 15.01
CA TYR A 219 -11.00 15.58 15.96
C TYR A 219 -11.68 14.22 15.89
N LYS A 220 -10.87 13.18 15.74
CA LYS A 220 -11.35 11.81 15.90
C LYS A 220 -11.78 11.56 17.34
N HIS A 221 -12.89 10.84 17.53
CA HIS A 221 -13.36 10.46 18.85
C HIS A 221 -12.28 9.58 19.56
N PRO A 222 -11.98 9.78 20.86
CA PRO A 222 -10.89 9.06 21.53
C PRO A 222 -10.99 7.53 21.42
N ASN A 223 -12.21 6.97 21.50
CA ASN A 223 -12.41 5.52 21.30
C ASN A 223 -11.94 5.00 19.94
N ALA A 224 -11.98 5.81 18.88
CA ALA A 224 -11.51 5.38 17.57
C ALA A 224 -9.97 5.31 17.53
N LEU A 225 -9.24 6.29 18.08
CA LEU A 225 -7.78 6.21 18.20
C LEU A 225 -7.35 5.05 19.08
N ARG A 226 -8.05 4.83 20.20
CA ARG A 226 -7.81 3.67 21.08
C ARG A 226 -8.05 2.34 20.36
N TYR A 227 -9.14 2.24 19.59
CA TYR A 227 -9.46 1.04 18.81
C TYR A 227 -8.42 0.77 17.72
N GLU A 228 -8.07 1.78 16.92
CA GLU A 228 -7.15 1.66 15.79
C GLU A 228 -5.72 1.28 16.24
N THR A 229 -5.25 1.86 17.35
CA THR A 229 -3.95 1.49 17.95
C THR A 229 -3.99 0.09 18.56
N ALA A 230 -5.04 -0.27 19.30
CA ALA A 230 -5.20 -1.62 19.83
C ALA A 230 -5.29 -2.68 18.72
N LEU A 231 -5.96 -2.35 17.61
CA LEU A 231 -6.06 -3.21 16.44
C LEU A 231 -4.70 -3.41 15.76
N SER A 232 -3.87 -2.37 15.70
CA SER A 232 -2.49 -2.46 15.21
C SER A 232 -1.68 -3.44 16.05
N LEU A 233 -1.68 -3.26 17.37
CA LEU A 233 -0.99 -4.15 18.31
C LEU A 233 -1.50 -5.59 18.24
N ALA A 234 -2.81 -5.80 18.09
CA ALA A 234 -3.40 -7.14 17.98
C ALA A 234 -2.95 -7.90 16.71
N ASN A 235 -2.44 -7.20 15.69
CA ASN A 235 -1.87 -7.79 14.49
C ASN A 235 -0.33 -7.78 14.50
N GLY A 236 0.32 -7.44 15.62
CA GLY A 236 1.78 -7.33 15.73
C GLY A 236 2.35 -6.12 14.98
N ALA A 237 1.52 -5.15 14.60
CA ALA A 237 1.94 -3.94 13.93
C ALA A 237 2.36 -2.86 14.93
N ARG A 238 3.31 -2.00 14.53
CA ARG A 238 3.59 -0.74 15.25
C ARG A 238 2.46 0.27 14.99
N CYS A 239 2.41 1.37 15.74
CA CYS A 239 1.39 2.40 15.58
C CYS A 239 1.96 3.67 14.94
N SER A 240 1.19 4.31 14.07
CA SER A 240 1.43 5.65 13.54
C SER A 240 0.13 6.44 13.52
N ILE A 241 0.15 7.67 14.07
CA ILE A 241 -1.00 8.58 14.05
C ILE A 241 -0.52 9.89 13.45
N GLY A 242 -0.94 10.15 12.21
CA GLY A 242 -0.62 11.38 11.50
C GLY A 242 -1.43 12.57 12.01
N ASP A 243 -0.75 13.70 12.06
CA ASP A 243 -1.28 15.02 12.35
C ASP A 243 -0.84 16.01 11.25
N GLN A 244 -1.54 17.13 11.15
CA GLN A 244 -1.15 18.24 10.30
C GLN A 244 -0.83 19.43 11.18
N LEU A 245 0.39 19.95 11.04
CA LEU A 245 0.83 21.14 11.76
C LEU A 245 -0.12 22.31 11.49
N HIS A 246 -0.59 22.96 12.56
CA HIS A 246 -1.44 24.14 12.45
C HIS A 246 -0.72 25.23 11.63
N PRO A 247 -1.41 26.05 10.81
CA PRO A 247 -0.74 27.07 9.96
C PRO A 247 0.05 28.12 10.76
N ALA A 248 -0.27 28.29 12.05
CA ALA A 248 0.47 29.15 12.97
C ALA A 248 1.76 28.49 13.54
N GLY A 249 2.05 27.24 13.19
CA GLY A 249 3.19 26.47 13.72
C GLY A 249 3.03 26.02 15.18
N GLN A 250 1.85 26.19 15.77
CA GLN A 250 1.58 25.82 17.16
C GLN A 250 1.05 24.38 17.27
N MET A 251 1.42 23.71 18.34
CA MET A 251 0.89 22.40 18.71
C MET A 251 -0.56 22.53 19.18
N ASP A 252 -1.43 21.65 18.69
CA ASP A 252 -2.80 21.55 19.16
C ASP A 252 -2.90 20.58 20.35
N LEU A 253 -2.91 21.14 21.55
CA LEU A 253 -2.89 20.35 22.78
C LEU A 253 -4.10 19.42 22.94
N ALA A 254 -5.25 19.73 22.32
CA ALA A 254 -6.41 18.83 22.36
C ALA A 254 -6.13 17.57 21.53
N THR A 255 -5.60 17.75 20.31
CA THR A 255 -5.16 16.65 19.44
C THR A 255 -4.17 15.74 20.17
N TYR A 256 -3.12 16.30 20.77
CA TYR A 256 -2.09 15.50 21.44
C TYR A 256 -2.53 14.90 22.78
N SER A 257 -3.49 15.52 23.48
CA SER A 257 -4.11 14.89 24.65
C SER A 257 -4.82 13.60 24.25
N LEU A 258 -5.58 13.62 23.14
CA LEU A 258 -6.29 12.45 22.60
C LEU A 258 -5.33 11.35 22.13
N ILE A 259 -4.30 11.73 21.37
CA ILE A 259 -3.24 10.80 20.94
C ILE A 259 -2.56 10.19 22.16
N GLY A 260 -2.26 11.00 23.18
CA GLY A 260 -1.64 10.55 24.43
C GLY A 260 -2.51 9.52 25.18
N GLU A 261 -3.84 9.58 25.12
CA GLU A 261 -4.69 8.56 25.75
C GLU A 261 -4.55 7.20 25.07
N ALA A 262 -4.51 7.19 23.73
CA ALA A 262 -4.28 5.97 22.96
C ALA A 262 -2.88 5.41 23.21
N TYR A 263 -1.84 6.25 23.21
CA TYR A 263 -0.46 5.80 23.42
C TYR A 263 -0.17 5.35 24.85
N ARG A 264 -0.86 5.87 25.88
CA ARG A 264 -0.78 5.29 27.24
C ARG A 264 -1.23 3.83 27.27
N GLU A 265 -2.23 3.48 26.47
CA GLU A 265 -2.67 2.10 26.33
C GLU A 265 -1.72 1.23 25.51
N VAL A 266 -1.00 1.84 24.55
CA VAL A 266 0.06 1.16 23.78
C VAL A 266 1.24 0.86 24.68
N GLU A 267 1.77 1.87 25.38
CA GLU A 267 2.88 1.76 26.32
C GLU A 267 2.60 0.69 27.38
N ALA A 268 1.40 0.71 27.98
CA ALA A 268 1.01 -0.27 28.98
C ALA A 268 0.93 -1.71 28.46
N LYS A 269 0.88 -1.94 27.14
CA LYS A 269 0.79 -3.27 26.50
C LYS A 269 2.04 -3.67 25.72
N GLU A 270 2.99 -2.74 25.55
CA GLU A 270 4.09 -2.87 24.59
C GLU A 270 4.95 -4.12 24.83
N GLU A 271 5.17 -4.49 26.10
CA GLU A 271 6.00 -5.64 26.47
C GLU A 271 5.48 -6.98 25.94
N TRP A 272 4.17 -7.11 25.68
CA TRP A 272 3.55 -8.33 25.13
C TRP A 272 3.33 -8.26 23.62
N CYS A 273 3.46 -7.08 23.03
CA CYS A 273 3.18 -6.83 21.61
C CYS A 273 4.44 -6.64 20.77
N ARG A 274 5.62 -6.60 21.40
CA ARG A 274 6.92 -6.54 20.71
C ARG A 274 7.42 -7.95 20.37
N ASP A 275 8.13 -8.07 19.25
CA ASP A 275 8.81 -9.31 18.81
C ASP A 275 7.87 -10.54 18.74
N THR A 276 6.64 -10.31 18.30
CA THR A 276 5.60 -11.35 18.18
C THR A 276 5.68 -12.07 16.83
N THR A 277 5.24 -13.32 16.79
CA THR A 277 5.05 -14.08 15.54
C THR A 277 3.58 -14.43 15.37
N ALA A 278 3.00 -14.14 14.20
CA ALA A 278 1.65 -14.54 13.88
C ALA A 278 1.56 -16.07 13.72
N ILE A 279 0.56 -16.67 14.34
CA ILE A 279 0.23 -18.09 14.21
C ILE A 279 -1.10 -18.21 13.48
N ALA A 280 -1.13 -19.01 12.41
CA ALA A 280 -2.30 -19.19 11.58
C ALA A 280 -2.41 -20.66 11.13
N ASP A 281 -3.60 -21.22 11.27
CA ASP A 281 -3.95 -22.56 10.74
C ASP A 281 -4.62 -22.46 9.36
N ILE A 282 -5.07 -21.27 8.98
CA ILE A 282 -5.84 -20.99 7.78
C ILE A 282 -5.07 -20.01 6.89
N ALA A 283 -4.98 -20.31 5.60
CA ALA A 283 -4.55 -19.37 4.58
C ALA A 283 -5.76 -18.91 3.76
N LEU A 284 -6.03 -17.61 3.71
CA LEU A 284 -6.94 -17.02 2.74
C LEU A 284 -6.14 -16.63 1.50
N LEU A 285 -6.29 -17.35 0.38
CA LEU A 285 -5.64 -16.95 -0.87
C LEU A 285 -6.33 -15.70 -1.40
N SER A 286 -5.59 -14.59 -1.54
CA SER A 286 -6.19 -13.31 -1.95
C SER A 286 -6.60 -13.32 -3.42
N VAL A 287 -7.83 -12.86 -3.70
CA VAL A 287 -8.32 -12.65 -5.08
C VAL A 287 -7.47 -11.60 -5.80
N GLU A 288 -7.06 -10.53 -5.10
CA GLU A 288 -6.15 -9.53 -5.69
C GLU A 288 -4.85 -10.19 -6.17
N ALA A 289 -4.25 -11.04 -5.32
CA ALA A 289 -3.01 -11.74 -5.65
C ALA A 289 -3.15 -12.66 -6.87
N THR A 290 -4.28 -13.36 -7.01
CA THR A 290 -4.50 -14.27 -8.15
C THR A 290 -4.83 -13.52 -9.45
N ARG A 291 -5.42 -12.32 -9.36
CA ARG A 291 -5.78 -11.52 -10.55
C ARG A 291 -4.58 -10.98 -11.31
N TRP A 292 -3.44 -10.77 -10.65
CA TRP A 292 -2.19 -10.40 -11.33
C TRP A 292 -1.76 -11.46 -12.36
N GLU A 293 -1.93 -12.75 -12.05
CA GLU A 293 -1.60 -13.84 -12.97
C GLU A 293 -2.74 -14.11 -13.97
N ALA A 294 -3.99 -14.07 -13.51
CA ALA A 294 -5.15 -14.40 -14.34
C ALA A 294 -5.49 -13.31 -15.38
N GLY A 295 -4.75 -12.20 -15.44
CA GLY A 295 -4.98 -11.10 -16.39
C GLY A 295 -6.22 -10.25 -16.07
N GLY A 296 -6.70 -10.31 -14.82
CA GLY A 296 -7.84 -9.52 -14.34
C GLY A 296 -7.44 -8.08 -13.99
N ASN A 297 -8.39 -7.31 -13.42
CA ASN A 297 -8.08 -6.04 -12.75
C ASN A 297 -7.90 -6.30 -11.24
N PRO A 298 -6.67 -6.28 -10.69
CA PRO A 298 -6.40 -6.52 -9.27
C PRO A 298 -6.98 -5.41 -8.38
N HIS A 299 -7.09 -4.18 -8.89
CA HIS A 299 -7.64 -3.02 -8.16
C HIS A 299 -9.11 -2.74 -8.48
N ASP A 300 -9.89 -3.79 -8.74
CA ASP A 300 -11.33 -3.65 -8.92
C ASP A 300 -11.98 -3.20 -7.61
N GLN A 301 -12.39 -1.93 -7.55
CA GLN A 301 -12.96 -1.31 -6.35
C GLN A 301 -14.31 -1.92 -5.93
N HIS A 302 -14.96 -2.69 -6.81
CA HIS A 302 -16.19 -3.42 -6.48
C HIS A 302 -15.93 -4.83 -5.96
N ASN A 303 -14.66 -5.26 -5.93
CA ASN A 303 -14.29 -6.58 -5.43
C ASN A 303 -14.11 -6.53 -3.91
N HIS A 304 -15.07 -7.10 -3.20
CA HIS A 304 -15.05 -7.21 -1.74
C HIS A 304 -14.89 -8.66 -1.26
N TYR A 305 -14.49 -9.60 -2.13
CA TYR A 305 -14.42 -11.03 -1.77
C TYR A 305 -13.41 -11.30 -0.65
N ASP A 306 -12.22 -10.70 -0.74
CA ASP A 306 -11.20 -10.78 0.30
C ASP A 306 -11.70 -10.16 1.62
N THR A 307 -12.29 -8.96 1.55
CA THR A 307 -12.84 -8.25 2.71
C THR A 307 -13.95 -9.06 3.39
N GLY A 308 -14.87 -9.63 2.62
CA GLY A 308 -15.97 -10.45 3.12
C GLY A 308 -15.47 -11.72 3.82
N ALA A 309 -14.52 -12.42 3.20
CA ALA A 309 -13.91 -13.61 3.81
C ALA A 309 -13.14 -13.27 5.09
N VAL A 310 -12.35 -12.19 5.09
CA VAL A 310 -11.65 -11.72 6.29
C VAL A 310 -12.64 -11.36 7.40
N ARG A 311 -13.76 -10.72 7.08
CA ARG A 311 -14.78 -10.40 8.07
C ARG A 311 -15.38 -11.65 8.73
N VAL A 312 -15.72 -12.69 7.95
CA VAL A 312 -16.17 -13.98 8.48
C VAL A 312 -15.13 -14.60 9.40
N LEU A 313 -13.85 -14.56 9.01
CA LEU A 313 -12.76 -15.13 9.80
C LEU A 313 -12.50 -14.36 11.10
N LEU A 314 -12.60 -13.03 11.07
CA LEU A 314 -12.47 -12.16 12.24
C LEU A 314 -13.63 -12.35 13.22
N GLU A 315 -14.87 -12.32 12.73
CA GLU A 315 -16.07 -12.53 13.57
C GLU A 315 -16.13 -13.95 14.13
N GLY A 316 -15.60 -14.94 13.40
CA GLY A 316 -15.46 -16.32 13.85
C GLY A 316 -14.27 -16.59 14.78
N HIS A 317 -13.43 -15.58 15.05
CA HIS A 317 -12.22 -15.68 15.87
C HIS A 317 -11.22 -16.76 15.39
N TYR A 318 -11.11 -16.93 14.08
CA TYR A 318 -10.14 -17.87 13.49
C TYR A 318 -8.75 -17.24 13.39
N LEU A 319 -7.73 -18.08 13.51
CA LEU A 319 -6.34 -17.69 13.27
C LEU A 319 -5.98 -17.93 11.80
N PHE A 320 -5.76 -16.86 11.05
CA PHE A 320 -5.53 -16.92 9.61
C PHE A 320 -4.46 -15.92 9.13
N ASP A 321 -3.88 -16.22 7.97
CA ASP A 321 -3.07 -15.33 7.16
C ASP A 321 -3.81 -15.02 5.85
N VAL A 322 -3.59 -13.84 5.28
CA VAL A 322 -3.92 -13.55 3.88
C VAL A 322 -2.66 -13.80 3.07
N VAL A 323 -2.74 -14.62 2.03
CA VAL A 323 -1.56 -15.09 1.29
C VAL A 323 -1.65 -14.80 -0.20
N ASP A 324 -0.48 -14.72 -0.83
CA ASP A 324 -0.33 -14.68 -2.28
C ASP A 324 0.14 -16.02 -2.86
N LEU A 325 0.34 -16.06 -4.17
CA LEU A 325 0.78 -17.25 -4.90
C LEU A 325 2.21 -17.69 -4.55
N GLN A 326 3.00 -16.85 -3.89
CA GLN A 326 4.38 -17.16 -3.48
C GLN A 326 4.46 -17.73 -2.06
N ALA A 327 3.39 -17.64 -1.26
CA ALA A 327 3.39 -18.13 0.11
C ALA A 327 3.61 -19.65 0.22
N ASP A 328 4.37 -20.08 1.23
CA ASP A 328 4.48 -21.50 1.57
C ASP A 328 3.18 -21.96 2.25
N LEU A 329 2.52 -22.98 1.66
CA LEU A 329 1.25 -23.49 2.17
C LEU A 329 1.41 -24.60 3.21
N SER A 330 2.61 -25.18 3.37
CA SER A 330 2.84 -26.35 4.22
C SER A 330 2.57 -26.09 5.71
N LYS A 331 2.62 -24.82 6.14
CA LYS A 331 2.32 -24.40 7.51
C LYS A 331 0.84 -24.29 7.84
N TYR A 332 -0.05 -24.37 6.85
CA TYR A 332 -1.50 -24.24 7.06
C TYR A 332 -2.20 -25.60 7.00
N LYS A 333 -3.38 -25.68 7.62
CA LYS A 333 -4.26 -26.86 7.57
C LYS A 333 -5.34 -26.71 6.50
N VAL A 334 -5.80 -25.48 6.27
CA VAL A 334 -6.86 -25.16 5.32
C VAL A 334 -6.45 -23.96 4.46
N VAL A 335 -6.70 -24.04 3.15
CA VAL A 335 -6.67 -22.91 2.23
C VAL A 335 -8.10 -22.54 1.85
N ILE A 336 -8.47 -21.29 2.08
CA ILE A 336 -9.75 -20.72 1.69
C ILE A 336 -9.57 -19.98 0.35
N LEU A 337 -10.43 -20.30 -0.61
CA LEU A 337 -10.56 -19.62 -1.89
C LEU A 337 -11.84 -18.74 -1.85
N PRO A 338 -11.73 -17.44 -1.56
CA PRO A 338 -12.86 -16.49 -1.58
C PRO A 338 -13.46 -16.38 -2.98
N ASP A 339 -14.72 -15.92 -3.10
CA ASP A 339 -15.69 -16.17 -4.20
C ASP A 339 -15.27 -16.15 -5.68
N ASP A 340 -14.08 -15.69 -6.07
CA ASP A 340 -13.73 -15.39 -7.47
C ASP A 340 -12.29 -15.79 -7.87
N ILE A 341 -11.84 -16.95 -7.40
CA ILE A 341 -10.54 -17.54 -7.77
C ILE A 341 -10.74 -18.64 -8.81
N LEU A 342 -10.55 -18.27 -10.08
CA LEU A 342 -10.40 -19.22 -11.16
C LEU A 342 -9.01 -19.87 -11.11
N ILE A 343 -8.97 -21.15 -11.44
CA ILE A 343 -7.80 -21.99 -11.24
C ILE A 343 -6.92 -21.97 -12.50
N THR A 344 -5.84 -21.18 -12.45
CA THR A 344 -4.74 -21.26 -13.42
C THR A 344 -3.92 -22.53 -13.18
N GLU A 345 -3.05 -22.89 -14.14
CA GLU A 345 -2.14 -24.03 -13.99
C GLU A 345 -1.15 -23.85 -12.81
N SER A 346 -0.74 -22.60 -12.49
CA SER A 346 0.13 -22.34 -11.35
C SER A 346 -0.61 -22.62 -10.03
N ILE A 347 -1.84 -22.12 -9.90
CA ILE A 347 -2.72 -22.30 -8.73
C ILE A 347 -3.03 -23.79 -8.56
N LYS A 348 -3.37 -24.46 -9.66
CA LYS A 348 -3.64 -25.91 -9.71
C LYS A 348 -2.48 -26.71 -9.17
N THR A 349 -1.27 -26.43 -9.64
CA THR A 349 -0.06 -27.13 -9.22
C THR A 349 0.20 -26.93 -7.72
N LYS A 350 0.11 -25.68 -7.25
CA LYS A 350 0.33 -25.33 -5.85
C LYS A 350 -0.66 -26.01 -4.91
N LEU A 351 -1.95 -25.93 -5.23
CA LEU A 351 -3.02 -26.50 -4.41
C LEU A 351 -3.05 -28.03 -4.47
N LYS A 352 -2.68 -28.66 -5.59
CA LYS A 352 -2.49 -30.12 -5.65
C LYS A 352 -1.39 -30.60 -4.71
N GLY A 353 -0.25 -29.89 -4.66
CA GLY A 353 0.82 -30.18 -3.71
C GLY A 353 0.31 -30.11 -2.27
N PHE A 354 -0.39 -29.04 -1.92
CA PHE A 354 -0.98 -28.85 -0.60
C PHE A 354 -1.98 -29.96 -0.21
N LEU A 355 -2.86 -30.37 -1.13
CA LEU A 355 -3.80 -31.47 -0.91
C LEU A 355 -3.09 -32.82 -0.73
N ALA A 356 -2.01 -33.08 -1.48
CA ALA A 356 -1.25 -34.32 -1.40
C ALA A 356 -0.54 -34.47 -0.04
N GLU A 357 -0.19 -33.37 0.61
CA GLU A 357 0.36 -33.33 1.98
C GLU A 357 -0.72 -33.40 3.07
N GLY A 358 -2.00 -33.51 2.70
CA GLY A 358 -3.13 -33.68 3.62
C GLY A 358 -3.88 -32.39 3.94
N GLY A 359 -3.50 -31.26 3.34
CA GLY A 359 -4.22 -29.99 3.44
C GLY A 359 -5.66 -30.07 2.92
N LYS A 360 -6.47 -29.06 3.23
CA LYS A 360 -7.88 -28.98 2.82
C LYS A 360 -8.20 -27.67 2.13
N ILE A 361 -9.08 -27.71 1.13
CA ILE A 361 -9.55 -26.52 0.44
C ILE A 361 -11.00 -26.26 0.85
N LEU A 362 -11.30 -25.00 1.17
CA LEU A 362 -12.65 -24.48 1.24
C LEU A 362 -12.80 -23.43 0.15
N ALA A 363 -13.69 -23.65 -0.80
CA ALA A 363 -13.97 -22.70 -1.89
C ALA A 363 -15.40 -22.20 -1.80
N THR A 364 -15.61 -20.93 -2.13
CA THR A 364 -16.94 -20.30 -2.15
C THR A 364 -17.20 -19.66 -3.53
N GLY A 365 -18.46 -19.37 -3.83
CA GLY A 365 -18.84 -18.72 -5.09
C GLY A 365 -18.37 -19.48 -6.35
N ARG A 366 -17.59 -18.79 -7.19
CA ARG A 366 -17.00 -19.31 -8.43
C ARG A 366 -15.61 -19.91 -8.23
N SER A 367 -15.10 -19.93 -7.00
CA SER A 367 -13.76 -20.44 -6.74
C SER A 367 -13.63 -21.93 -6.93
N GLY A 368 -12.47 -22.35 -7.44
CA GLY A 368 -12.20 -23.75 -7.77
C GLY A 368 -12.61 -24.13 -9.19
N LEU A 369 -13.22 -23.22 -9.95
CA LEU A 369 -13.54 -23.44 -11.36
C LEU A 369 -12.31 -23.29 -12.27
N SER A 370 -12.33 -23.99 -13.40
CA SER A 370 -11.42 -23.79 -14.53
C SER A 370 -11.48 -22.34 -15.05
N LEU A 371 -10.47 -21.91 -15.82
CA LEU A 371 -10.44 -20.56 -16.40
C LEU A 371 -11.62 -20.25 -17.33
N ASP A 372 -12.17 -21.26 -18.01
CA ASP A 372 -13.38 -21.11 -18.83
C ASP A 372 -14.68 -21.20 -18.02
N GLY A 373 -14.59 -21.51 -16.72
CA GLY A 373 -15.71 -21.60 -15.80
C GLY A 373 -16.62 -22.81 -16.02
N THR A 374 -16.16 -23.82 -16.77
CA THR A 374 -16.99 -24.96 -17.20
C THR A 374 -16.98 -26.15 -16.24
N GLY A 375 -16.13 -26.14 -15.21
CA GLY A 375 -16.11 -27.20 -14.20
C GLY A 375 -15.11 -26.96 -13.07
N PHE A 376 -15.19 -27.77 -12.01
CA PHE A 376 -14.23 -27.73 -10.91
C PHE A 376 -12.91 -28.41 -11.28
N GLU A 377 -11.79 -27.79 -10.89
CA GLU A 377 -10.44 -28.33 -11.07
C GLU A 377 -9.98 -29.23 -9.93
N PHE A 378 -10.79 -29.34 -8.88
CA PHE A 378 -10.56 -30.16 -7.69
C PHE A 378 -11.83 -30.93 -7.30
N ASP A 379 -11.66 -32.08 -6.65
CA ASP A 379 -12.77 -32.75 -5.97
C ASP A 379 -13.12 -31.97 -4.69
N LEU A 380 -14.21 -31.22 -4.75
CA LEU A 380 -14.75 -30.44 -3.64
C LEU A 380 -15.88 -31.19 -2.91
N GLY A 381 -16.10 -32.47 -3.21
CA GLY A 381 -17.21 -33.25 -2.65
C GLY A 381 -18.59 -32.83 -3.17
N VAL A 382 -18.65 -32.10 -4.28
CA VAL A 382 -19.86 -31.61 -4.95
C VAL A 382 -19.75 -31.76 -6.47
N GLU A 383 -20.89 -31.88 -7.16
CA GLU A 383 -20.93 -31.91 -8.63
C GLU A 383 -21.20 -30.52 -9.20
N PHE A 384 -20.43 -30.11 -10.22
CA PHE A 384 -20.69 -28.88 -10.96
C PHE A 384 -21.95 -29.04 -11.82
N GLN A 385 -22.90 -28.13 -11.66
CA GLN A 385 -24.03 -27.99 -12.56
C GLN A 385 -23.94 -26.64 -13.26
N GLU A 386 -23.86 -26.64 -14.60
CA GLU A 386 -23.99 -25.40 -15.37
C GLU A 386 -25.29 -24.72 -14.96
N ALA A 387 -25.22 -23.40 -14.71
CA ALA A 387 -26.42 -22.62 -14.44
C ALA A 387 -27.40 -22.86 -15.57
N LEU A 388 -28.57 -23.44 -15.26
CA LEU A 388 -29.68 -23.54 -16.20
C LEU A 388 -29.89 -22.13 -16.73
N GLY A 389 -29.46 -21.89 -17.97
CA GLY A 389 -29.61 -20.59 -18.60
C GLY A 389 -31.06 -20.16 -18.43
N ASN A 390 -31.28 -18.88 -18.14
CA ASN A 390 -32.62 -18.30 -18.24
C ASN A 390 -33.11 -18.57 -19.67
N THR A 391 -33.75 -19.72 -19.88
CA THR A 391 -34.76 -19.90 -20.90
C THR A 391 -35.86 -18.93 -20.49
N THR A 392 -35.77 -17.72 -21.02
CA THR A 392 -36.92 -16.87 -21.30
C THR A 392 -37.95 -17.74 -22.01
N ASN A 393 -38.84 -18.35 -21.22
CA ASN A 393 -40.09 -18.88 -21.71
C ASN A 393 -41.02 -17.69 -21.93
N GLN A 394 -41.13 -17.36 -23.23
CA GLN A 394 -42.26 -16.78 -23.97
C GLN A 394 -43.05 -15.63 -23.37
#